data_AF-A0AAJ2NSH0-F1
#
_entry.id   AF-A0AAJ2NSH0-F1
#
_cell.length_a   1.000
_cell.length_b   1.000
_cell.length_c   1.000
_cell.angle_alpha   90.00
_cell.angle_beta   90.00
_cell.angle_gamma   90.00
#
_symmetry.space_group_name_H-M   'P 1'
#
loop_
_entity.id
_entity.type
_entity.pdbx_description
1 polymer ?
#
loop_
_entity_poly.entity_id
_entity_poly.type
_entity_poly.pdbx_seq_one_letter_code
_entity_poly.pdbx_strand_id
1 'polypeptide(L)'
;MEDLKGKKVAVAPGSGSSNFLYMALDKNKLTAKDIEIVPLQPDEARAAFENGSVDAWTIWEPYLTTAIYQIGAVPILTSEDINLLSPAFLVARTKFTEEHPKYT
;
A
#
# COMPACT_ATOMS: atom_id res chain seq x y z
N MET A 1 -2.74 2.58 -15.23
CA MET A 1 -3.04 3.63 -14.23
C MET A 1 -4.21 4.49 -14.64
N GLU A 2 -4.28 4.98 -15.89
CA GLU A 2 -5.45 5.76 -16.36
C GLU A 2 -6.77 5.00 -16.22
N ASP A 3 -6.77 3.68 -16.39
CA ASP A 3 -7.95 2.81 -16.22
C ASP A 3 -8.50 2.75 -14.79
N LEU A 4 -7.75 3.25 -13.80
CA LEU A 4 -8.22 3.34 -12.41
C LEU A 4 -9.11 4.57 -12.16
N LYS A 5 -9.27 5.47 -13.14
CA LYS A 5 -10.16 6.63 -12.98
C LYS A 5 -11.59 6.19 -12.69
N GLY A 6 -12.18 6.72 -11.62
CA GLY A 6 -13.51 6.38 -11.13
C GLY A 6 -13.61 5.00 -10.48
N LYS A 7 -12.50 4.28 -10.31
CA LYS A 7 -12.46 2.95 -9.70
C LYS A 7 -12.28 3.02 -8.19
N LYS A 8 -12.72 1.96 -7.51
CA LYS A 8 -12.54 1.77 -6.08
C LYS A 8 -11.17 1.17 -5.80
N VAL A 9 -10.35 1.87 -5.04
CA VAL A 9 -8.99 1.45 -4.68
C VAL A 9 -8.89 1.33 -3.17
N ALA A 10 -8.70 0.11 -2.67
CA ALA A 10 -8.48 -0.13 -1.25
C ALA A 10 -7.06 0.25 -0.81
N VAL A 11 -6.94 0.80 0.39
CA VAL A 11 -5.64 1.07 1.00
C VAL A 11 -5.74 1.09 2.53
N ALA A 12 -4.73 0.52 3.19
CA ALA A 12 -4.62 0.58 4.65
C ALA A 12 -4.15 1.99 5.07
N PRO A 13 -4.96 2.77 5.81
CA PRO A 13 -4.60 4.13 6.20
C PRO A 13 -3.35 4.18 7.06
N GLY A 14 -2.49 5.18 6.83
CA GLY A 14 -1.26 5.39 7.62
C GLY A 14 -0.13 4.39 7.35
N SER A 15 -0.30 3.48 6.39
CA SER A 15 0.74 2.53 5.97
C SER A 15 1.69 3.12 4.91
N GLY A 16 2.83 2.46 4.68
CA GLY A 16 3.69 2.77 3.54
C GLY A 16 2.94 2.67 2.19
N SER A 17 1.96 1.77 2.09
CA SER A 17 1.11 1.64 0.90
C SER A 17 0.17 2.83 0.69
N SER A 18 -0.26 3.52 1.76
CA SER A 18 -0.95 4.82 1.62
C SER A 18 -0.07 5.83 0.88
N ASN A 19 1.18 6.00 1.31
CA ASN A 19 2.11 6.91 0.64
C ASN A 19 2.36 6.48 -0.81
N PHE A 20 2.58 5.18 -1.05
CA PHE A 20 2.75 4.64 -2.39
C PHE A 20 1.56 4.96 -3.31
N LEU A 21 0.31 4.83 -2.84
CA LEU A 21 -0.86 5.16 -3.64
C LEU A 21 -0.83 6.62 -4.14
N TYR A 22 -0.60 7.57 -3.24
CA TYR A 22 -0.57 8.99 -3.61
C TYR A 22 0.59 9.30 -4.57
N MET A 23 1.76 8.71 -4.34
CA MET A 23 2.91 8.88 -5.24
C MET A 23 2.67 8.25 -6.62
N ALA A 24 2.03 7.09 -6.67
CA ALA A 24 1.66 6.43 -7.92
C ALA A 24 0.66 7.28 -8.72
N LEU A 25 -0.33 7.87 -8.05
CA LEU A 25 -1.28 8.79 -8.68
C LEU A 25 -0.55 10.02 -9.26
N ASP A 26 0.28 10.69 -8.45
CA ASP A 26 1.02 11.89 -8.85
C ASP A 26 1.93 11.64 -10.07
N LYS A 27 2.71 10.54 -10.04
CA LYS A 27 3.57 10.14 -11.17
C LYS A 27 2.80 9.90 -12.47
N ASN A 28 1.53 9.52 -12.37
CA ASN A 28 0.65 9.29 -13.51
C ASN A 28 -0.29 10.48 -13.80
N LYS A 29 -0.03 11.66 -13.20
CA LYS A 29 -0.82 12.89 -13.36
C LYS A 29 -2.29 12.70 -12.96
N LEU A 30 -2.52 11.85 -11.96
CA LEU A 30 -3.81 11.62 -11.32
C LEU A 30 -3.81 12.21 -9.91
N THR A 31 -4.99 12.42 -9.39
CA THR A 31 -5.23 12.90 -8.02
C THR A 31 -6.15 11.93 -7.29
N ALA A 32 -6.23 12.08 -5.97
CA ALA A 32 -7.18 11.30 -5.17
C ALA A 32 -8.66 11.56 -5.54
N LYS A 33 -8.96 12.65 -6.26
CA LYS A 33 -10.32 12.92 -6.76
C LYS A 33 -10.67 12.09 -7.99
N ASP A 34 -9.66 11.55 -8.66
CA ASP A 34 -9.85 10.73 -9.85
C ASP A 34 -10.20 9.28 -9.49
N ILE A 35 -10.16 8.88 -8.22
CA ILE A 35 -10.47 7.51 -7.76
C ILE A 35 -11.36 7.54 -6.51
N GLU A 36 -12.01 6.43 -6.19
CA GLU A 36 -12.69 6.24 -4.90
C GLU A 36 -11.77 5.47 -3.95
N ILE A 37 -11.20 6.17 -2.96
CA ILE A 37 -10.32 5.53 -1.97
C ILE A 37 -11.18 4.84 -0.91
N VAL A 38 -10.96 3.53 -0.72
CA VAL A 38 -11.67 2.71 0.27
C VAL A 38 -10.71 2.34 1.40
N PRO A 39 -10.84 2.91 2.62
CA PRO A 39 -9.93 2.63 3.72
C PRO A 39 -10.21 1.24 4.30
N LEU A 40 -9.30 0.29 4.09
CA LEU A 40 -9.44 -1.10 4.56
C LEU A 40 -8.08 -1.65 5.03
N GLN A 41 -8.09 -2.42 6.11
CA GLN A 41 -6.91 -3.17 6.55
C GLN A 41 -6.60 -4.33 5.59
N PRO A 42 -5.38 -4.91 5.59
CA PRO A 42 -4.97 -5.91 4.60
C PRO A 42 -5.90 -7.11 4.44
N ASP A 43 -6.44 -7.62 5.54
CA ASP A 43 -7.39 -8.72 5.59
C ASP A 43 -8.75 -8.34 4.95
N GLU A 44 -9.27 -7.17 5.32
CA GLU A 44 -10.52 -6.63 4.78
C GLU A 44 -10.40 -6.31 3.28
N ALA A 45 -9.30 -5.67 2.90
CA ALA A 45 -9.02 -5.27 1.53
C ALA A 45 -8.90 -6.50 0.62
N ARG A 46 -8.44 -7.64 1.17
CA ARG A 46 -8.29 -8.90 0.42
C ARG A 46 -9.64 -9.49 0.11
N ALA A 47 -10.47 -9.63 1.14
CA ALA A 47 -11.84 -10.10 0.96
C ALA A 47 -12.60 -9.21 -0.02
N ALA A 48 -12.46 -7.88 0.10
CA ALA A 48 -13.09 -6.91 -0.79
C ALA A 48 -12.60 -7.00 -2.24
N PHE A 49 -11.32 -7.29 -2.46
CA PHE A 49 -10.77 -7.50 -3.80
C PHE A 49 -11.29 -8.82 -4.40
N GLU A 50 -11.24 -9.92 -3.65
CA GLU A 50 -11.72 -11.24 -4.11
C GLU A 50 -13.20 -11.26 -4.45
N ASN A 51 -14.03 -10.53 -3.69
CA ASN A 51 -15.47 -10.46 -3.91
C ASN A 51 -15.90 -9.34 -4.88
N GLY A 52 -14.96 -8.55 -5.41
CA GLY A 52 -15.23 -7.48 -6.37
C GLY A 52 -15.81 -6.19 -5.78
N SER A 53 -15.77 -6.00 -4.45
CA SER A 53 -16.18 -4.73 -3.82
C SER A 53 -15.22 -3.58 -4.09
N VAL A 54 -13.96 -3.88 -4.43
CA VAL A 54 -12.96 -2.92 -4.91
C VAL A 54 -12.32 -3.42 -6.20
N ASP A 55 -11.96 -2.51 -7.10
CA ASP A 55 -11.34 -2.84 -8.38
C ASP A 55 -9.83 -3.08 -8.25
N ALA A 56 -9.19 -2.41 -7.28
CA ALA A 56 -7.76 -2.52 -7.01
C ALA A 56 -7.45 -2.29 -5.53
N TRP A 57 -6.23 -2.58 -5.13
CA TRP A 57 -5.72 -2.24 -3.81
C TRP A 57 -4.24 -1.87 -3.86
N THR A 58 -3.76 -1.20 -2.82
CA THR A 58 -2.32 -1.03 -2.59
C THR A 58 -1.92 -1.79 -1.34
N ILE A 59 -0.84 -2.55 -1.44
CA ILE A 59 -0.46 -3.52 -0.43
C ILE A 59 1.07 -3.68 -0.36
N TRP A 60 1.55 -4.45 0.62
CA TRP A 60 2.97 -4.76 0.84
C TRP A 60 3.16 -6.28 1.07
N GLU A 61 4.40 -6.74 1.17
CA GLU A 61 4.70 -8.13 1.49
C GLU A 61 4.38 -8.49 2.96
N PRO A 62 3.92 -9.72 3.26
CA PRO A 62 3.78 -10.88 2.38
C PRO A 62 2.44 -10.94 1.60
N TYR A 63 1.57 -9.94 1.74
CA TYR A 63 0.21 -9.98 1.19
C TYR A 63 0.20 -10.01 -0.34
N LEU A 64 1.10 -9.26 -0.99
CA LEU A 64 1.26 -9.28 -2.45
C LEU A 64 1.62 -10.68 -2.94
N THR A 65 2.70 -11.26 -2.42
CA THR A 65 3.13 -12.62 -2.77
C THR A 65 1.99 -13.62 -2.56
N THR A 66 1.31 -13.53 -1.42
CA THR A 66 0.21 -14.43 -1.09
C THR A 66 -0.96 -14.30 -2.09
N ALA A 67 -1.32 -13.08 -2.49
CA ALA A 67 -2.40 -12.83 -3.44
C ALA A 67 -2.06 -13.34 -4.85
N ILE A 68 -0.82 -13.18 -5.31
CA ILE A 68 -0.36 -13.73 -6.59
C ILE A 68 -0.53 -15.25 -6.60
N TYR A 69 -0.05 -15.94 -5.56
CA TYR A 69 -0.06 -17.41 -5.54
C TYR A 69 -1.42 -18.03 -5.27
N GLN A 70 -2.26 -17.39 -4.45
CA GLN A 70 -3.53 -18.01 -4.01
C GLN A 70 -4.71 -17.63 -4.89
N ILE A 71 -4.73 -16.42 -5.43
CA ILE A 71 -5.89 -15.91 -6.19
C ILE A 71 -5.51 -15.37 -7.57
N GLY A 72 -4.25 -15.51 -7.99
CA GLY A 72 -3.79 -15.07 -9.30
C GLY A 72 -3.82 -13.56 -9.49
N ALA A 73 -3.70 -12.79 -8.40
CA ALA A 73 -3.64 -11.33 -8.49
C ALA A 73 -2.42 -10.90 -9.32
N VAL A 74 -2.56 -9.83 -10.10
CA VAL A 74 -1.50 -9.30 -10.96
C VAL A 74 -1.09 -7.90 -10.49
N PRO A 75 0.19 -7.68 -10.14
CA PRO A 75 0.66 -6.33 -9.85
C PRO A 75 0.68 -5.50 -11.14
N ILE A 76 0.00 -4.35 -11.13
CA ILE A 76 -0.04 -3.41 -12.26
C ILE A 76 0.95 -2.25 -12.13
N LEU A 77 1.50 -2.05 -10.93
CA LEU A 77 2.52 -1.06 -10.61
C LEU A 77 3.16 -1.45 -9.27
N THR A 78 4.48 -1.30 -9.18
CA THR A 78 5.29 -1.55 -7.98
C THR A 78 6.02 -0.28 -7.55
N SER A 79 6.59 -0.29 -6.35
CA SER A 79 7.41 0.82 -5.86
C SER A 79 8.68 1.01 -6.71
N GLU A 80 9.21 -0.07 -7.30
CA GLU A 80 10.37 0.00 -8.21
C GLU A 80 10.03 0.78 -9.48
N ASP A 81 8.85 0.56 -10.07
CA ASP A 81 8.41 1.24 -11.30
C ASP A 81 8.36 2.77 -11.17
N ILE A 82 8.16 3.28 -9.96
CA ILE A 82 8.10 4.72 -9.68
C ILE A 82 9.33 5.26 -8.93
N ASN A 83 10.39 4.46 -8.79
CA ASN A 83 11.59 4.78 -8.03
C ASN A 83 11.29 5.22 -6.58
N LEU A 84 10.30 4.58 -5.96
CA LEU A 84 9.97 4.80 -4.56
C LEU A 84 10.71 3.78 -3.68
N LEU A 85 11.60 4.29 -2.83
CA LEU A 85 12.10 3.52 -1.70
C LEU A 85 11.02 3.39 -0.63
N SER A 86 10.71 2.17 -0.22
CA SER A 86 9.84 1.88 0.93
C SER A 86 10.69 1.33 2.09
N PRO A 87 11.38 2.21 2.83
CA PRO A 87 12.26 1.78 3.93
C PRO A 87 11.45 1.26 5.13
N ALA A 88 11.98 0.22 5.76
CA ALA A 88 11.52 -0.25 7.07
C ALA A 88 12.41 0.34 8.17
N PHE A 89 11.80 0.74 9.28
CA PHE A 89 12.51 1.30 10.43
C PHE A 89 12.07 0.60 11.71
N LEU A 90 13.02 0.35 12.60
CA LEU A 90 12.75 -0.03 13.98
C LEU A 90 12.93 1.22 14.85
N VAL A 91 11.87 1.63 15.53
CA VAL A 91 11.88 2.80 16.41
C VAL A 91 11.65 2.35 17.85
N ALA A 92 12.48 2.84 18.76
CA ALA A 92 12.37 2.58 20.18
C ALA A 92 11.96 3.84 20.95
N ARG A 93 11.36 3.67 22.14
CA ARG A 93 11.03 4.78 23.04
C ARG A 93 12.30 5.41 23.59
N THR A 94 12.29 6.73 23.81
CA THR A 94 13.41 7.51 24.35
C THR A 94 14.02 6.88 25.61
N LYS A 95 13.18 6.50 26.59
CA LYS A 95 13.65 5.84 27.82
C LYS A 95 14.45 4.56 27.55
N PHE A 96 13.99 3.74 26.60
CA PHE A 96 14.67 2.48 26.26
C PHE A 96 16.04 2.75 25.64
N THR A 97 16.15 3.75 24.77
CA THR A 97 17.42 4.11 24.14
C THR A 97 18.40 4.74 25.14
N GLU A 98 17.91 5.51 26.12
CA GLU A 98 18.74 6.08 27.19
C GLU A 98 19.26 5.01 28.16
N GLU A 99 18.43 4.01 28.51
CA GLU A 99 18.83 2.88 29.37
C GLU A 99 19.72 1.86 28.63
N HIS A 100 19.72 1.88 27.30
CA HIS A 100 20.49 0.97 26.45
C HIS A 100 21.26 1.70 25.33
N PRO A 101 22.24 2.55 25.68
CA PRO A 101 22.91 3.45 24.72
C PRO A 101 23.74 2.73 23.65
N LYS A 102 24.02 1.43 23.80
CA LYS A 102 24.71 0.62 22.77
C LYS A 102 23.89 0.39 21.50
N TYR A 103 22.59 0.72 21.51
CA TYR A 103 21.67 0.58 20.38
C TYR A 103 21.33 1.93 19.71
N THR A 104 22.02 3.01 20.12
CA THR A 104 21.95 4.36 19.54
C THR A 104 23.33 4.82 19.13
#